data_AF-A0A674ETV1-F1
#
_entry.id   AF-A0A674ETV1-F1
#
_cell.length_a   1.000
_cell.length_b   1.000
_cell.length_c   1.000
_cell.angle_alpha   90.00
_cell.angle_beta   90.00
_cell.angle_gamma   90.00
#
_symmetry.space_group_name_H-M   'P 1'
#
loop_
_entity.id
_entity.type
_entity.pdbx_description
1 polymer ?
#
loop_
_entity_poly.entity_id
_entity_poly.type
_entity_poly.pdbx_seq_one_letter_code
_entity_poly.pdbx_strand_id
1 'polypeptide(L)' 'KIPAGASMTVPHSILSLNPRVQTHAAIHLTAAKKNEKKRWNRNPEKSCDGSPKLENNFDDIKHMTLSEHWALCEAFR' A
#
# COMPACT_ATOMS: atom_id res chain seq x y z
N LYS A 1 13.25 -39.06 20.91
CA LYS A 1 13.62 -39.25 19.49
C LYS A 1 12.68 -38.37 18.68
N ILE A 2 13.11 -37.15 18.34
CA ILE A 2 12.29 -36.16 17.60
C ILE A 2 12.32 -36.59 16.13
N PRO A 3 11.18 -36.73 15.43
CA PRO A 3 11.21 -37.12 14.03
C PRO A 3 11.78 -35.97 13.19
N ALA A 4 12.98 -36.21 12.64
CA ALA A 4 13.55 -35.42 11.55
C ALA A 4 12.68 -35.62 10.31
N GLY A 5 11.85 -34.64 9.96
CA GLY A 5 10.99 -34.77 8.78
C GLY A 5 9.74 -33.90 8.73
N ALA A 6 9.54 -32.95 9.64
CA ALA A 6 8.53 -31.92 9.43
C ALA A 6 9.00 -30.98 8.30
N SER A 7 8.74 -31.39 7.05
CA SER A 7 8.72 -30.47 5.92
C SER A 7 7.79 -29.33 6.31
N MET A 8 8.35 -28.16 6.56
CA MET A 8 7.65 -26.91 6.78
C MET A 8 6.87 -26.60 5.50
N THR A 9 5.71 -27.22 5.32
CA THR A 9 4.77 -26.86 4.27
C THR A 9 4.26 -25.48 4.62
N VAL A 10 4.89 -24.46 4.04
CA VAL A 10 4.36 -23.09 4.07
C VAL A 10 2.89 -23.16 3.65
N PRO A 11 1.94 -22.74 4.49
CA PRO A 11 0.53 -22.84 4.15
C PRO A 11 0.29 -22.07 2.85
N HIS A 12 -0.38 -22.68 1.86
CA HIS A 12 -0.64 -22.03 0.57
C HIS A 12 -1.32 -20.65 0.72
N SER A 13 -2.04 -20.42 1.83
CA SER A 13 -2.63 -19.14 2.22
C SER A 13 -1.60 -17.99 2.32
N ILE A 14 -0.41 -18.24 2.89
CA ILE A 14 0.59 -17.18 3.11
C ILE A 14 1.25 -16.70 1.80
N LEU A 15 1.22 -17.54 0.75
CA LEU A 15 1.82 -17.23 -0.55
C LEU A 15 0.79 -16.70 -1.56
N SER A 16 -0.42 -16.38 -1.11
CA SER A 16 -1.55 -16.00 -1.98
C SER A 16 -1.34 -14.68 -2.74
N LEU A 17 -0.59 -13.73 -2.16
CA LEU A 17 -0.33 -12.41 -2.76
C LEU A 17 1.07 -12.27 -3.36
N ASN A 18 1.86 -13.33 -3.37
CA ASN A 18 3.19 -13.30 -3.96
C ASN A 18 3.07 -13.06 -5.47
N PRO A 19 3.90 -12.18 -6.06
CA PRO A 19 3.84 -11.88 -7.48
C PRO A 19 4.10 -13.14 -8.32
N ARG A 20 3.24 -13.38 -9.31
CA ARG A 20 3.35 -14.48 -10.28
C ARG A 20 3.10 -13.94 -11.68
N VAL A 21 3.78 -14.50 -12.67
CA VAL A 21 3.58 -14.14 -14.08
C VAL A 21 2.20 -14.64 -14.53
N GLN A 22 1.37 -13.73 -15.05
CA GLN A 22 0.09 -14.10 -15.67
C GLN A 22 0.32 -14.43 -17.15
N THR A 23 -0.23 -15.56 -17.61
CA THR A 23 -0.09 -16.03 -19.01
C THR A 23 -1.12 -15.40 -19.95
N HIS A 24 -2.13 -14.73 -19.40
CA HIS A 24 -3.24 -14.13 -20.14
C HIS A 24 -3.58 -12.74 -19.57
N ALA A 25 -4.42 -12.00 -20.30
CA ALA A 25 -4.91 -10.71 -19.86
C ALA A 25 -5.90 -10.84 -18.69
N ALA A 26 -5.84 -9.89 -17.74
CA ALA A 26 -6.78 -9.81 -16.64
C ALA A 26 -8.09 -9.11 -17.07
N ILE A 27 -9.24 -9.72 -16.78
CA ILE A 27 -10.55 -9.18 -17.13
C ILE A 27 -11.22 -8.61 -15.87
N HIS A 28 -11.53 -7.32 -15.87
CA HIS A 28 -12.23 -6.65 -14.78
C HIS A 28 -13.28 -5.67 -15.30
N LEU A 29 -14.42 -5.63 -14.63
CA LEU A 29 -15.47 -4.65 -14.92
C LEU A 29 -15.03 -3.25 -14.49
N THR A 30 -15.33 -2.24 -15.32
CA THR A 30 -15.07 -0.83 -14.99
C THR A 30 -15.69 -0.42 -13.66
N ALA A 31 -16.92 -0.88 -13.38
CA ALA A 31 -17.59 -0.63 -12.11
C ALA A 31 -16.82 -1.23 -10.91
N ALA A 32 -16.32 -2.46 -11.06
CA ALA A 32 -15.53 -3.13 -10.02
C ALA A 32 -14.21 -2.40 -9.76
N LYS A 33 -13.49 -1.98 -10.82
CA LYS A 33 -12.23 -1.22 -10.69
C LYS A 33 -12.44 0.16 -10.06
N LYS A 34 -13.55 0.84 -10.37
CA LYS A 34 -13.91 2.12 -9.72
C LYS A 34 -14.14 1.96 -8.21
N ASN A 35 -14.77 0.86 -7.80
CA ASN A 35 -15.00 0.56 -6.38
C ASN A 35 -13.70 0.13 -5.67
N GLU A 36 -12.86 -0.65 -6.33
CA GLU A 36 -11.56 -1.10 -5.80
C GLU A 36 -10.60 0.08 -5.61
N LYS A 37 -10.56 1.03 -6.56
CA LYS A 37 -9.67 2.21 -6.50
C LYS A 37 -9.78 2.98 -5.18
N LYS A 38 -11.00 3.13 -4.65
CA LYS A 38 -11.26 3.84 -3.39
C LYS A 38 -10.58 3.17 -2.17
N ARG A 39 -10.37 1.85 -2.22
CA ARG A 39 -9.75 1.08 -1.12
C ARG A 39 -8.23 1.28 -1.04
N TRP A 40 -7.60 1.69 -2.13
CA TRP A 40 -6.15 1.82 -2.25
C TRP A 40 -5.68 3.26 -2.47
N ASN A 41 -6.57 4.24 -2.36
CA ASN A 41 -6.22 5.64 -2.57
C ASN A 41 -5.35 6.15 -1.40
N ARG A 42 -4.19 6.72 -1.71
CA ARG A 42 -3.26 7.30 -0.72
C ARG A 42 -3.34 8.82 -0.62
N ASN A 43 -3.80 9.46 -1.69
CA ASN A 43 -3.80 10.90 -1.82
C ASN A 43 -5.23 11.42 -1.59
N PRO A 44 -5.38 12.71 -1.27
CA PRO A 44 -6.70 13.34 -1.23
C PRO A 44 -7.48 13.08 -2.53
N GLU A 45 -8.76 12.68 -2.40
CA GLU A 45 -9.65 12.52 -3.54
C GLU A 45 -9.87 13.87 -4.22
N LYS A 46 -9.71 13.93 -5.55
CA LYS A 46 -9.92 15.17 -6.32
C LYS A 46 -11.36 15.66 -6.31
N SER A 47 -12.31 14.77 -6.06
CA SER A 47 -13.75 15.05 -6.01
C SER A 47 -14.27 15.21 -4.58
N CYS A 48 -13.38 15.27 -3.59
CA CYS A 48 -13.75 15.49 -2.21
C CYS A 48 -13.61 16.99 -1.91
N ASP A 49 -14.74 17.68 -1.83
CA ASP A 49 -14.79 19.12 -1.51
C ASP A 49 -14.75 19.40 0.00
N GLY A 50 -14.77 18.34 0.83
CA GLY A 50 -14.70 18.46 2.28
C GLY A 50 -13.27 18.65 2.75
N SER A 51 -13.00 19.78 3.43
CA SER A 51 -11.79 19.92 4.24
C SER A 51 -11.87 19.00 5.47
N PRO A 52 -10.76 18.38 5.89
CA PRO A 52 -10.73 17.63 7.15
C PRO A 52 -10.96 18.57 8.35
N LYS A 53 -11.50 18.05 9.46
CA LYS A 53 -11.66 18.82 10.69
C LYS A 53 -10.28 19.08 11.31
N LEU A 54 -9.86 20.35 11.36
CA LEU A 54 -8.54 20.78 11.85
C LEU A 54 -8.62 21.62 13.14
N GLU A 55 -9.77 21.64 13.81
CA GLU A 55 -9.94 22.36 15.07
C GLU A 55 -8.96 21.83 16.13
N ASN A 56 -8.10 22.71 16.66
CA ASN A 56 -7.07 22.40 17.65
C ASN A 56 -6.03 21.35 17.20
N ASN A 57 -5.72 21.28 15.90
CA ASN A 57 -4.61 20.48 15.38
C ASN A 57 -3.40 21.38 15.05
N PHE A 58 -2.24 21.09 15.65
CA PHE A 58 -0.97 21.80 15.44
C PHE A 58 0.15 20.87 14.93
N ASP A 59 -0.23 19.77 14.27
CA ASP A 59 0.71 18.83 13.66
C ASP A 59 1.56 19.52 12.57
N ASP A 60 2.79 19.05 12.37
CA ASP A 60 3.64 19.55 11.29
C ASP A 60 3.12 19.08 9.93
N ILE A 61 2.49 19.97 9.18
CA ILE A 61 1.89 19.71 7.87
C ILE A 61 2.77 20.15 6.69
N LYS A 62 3.99 20.64 6.94
CA LYS A 62 4.85 21.16 5.87
C LYS A 62 5.18 20.04 4.87
N HIS A 63 4.95 20.30 3.59
CA HIS A 63 5.30 19.37 2.51
C HIS A 63 6.81 19.10 2.37
N MET A 64 7.65 19.89 3.03
CA MET A 64 9.11 19.83 2.94
C MET A 64 9.77 19.10 4.11
N THR A 65 9.02 18.70 5.14
CA THR A 65 9.62 18.00 6.27
C THR A 65 10.06 16.59 5.82
N LEU A 66 11.36 16.33 5.88
CA LEU A 66 11.97 15.05 5.51
C LEU A 66 12.49 14.33 6.77
N SER A 67 12.31 13.01 6.84
CA SER A 67 13.02 12.20 7.83
C SER A 67 14.48 12.01 7.44
N GLU A 68 15.32 11.56 8.37
CA GLU A 68 16.75 11.33 8.13
C GLU A 68 17.02 10.53 6.85
N HIS A 69 16.32 9.41 6.67
CA HIS A 69 16.45 8.57 5.48
C HIS A 69 16.18 9.35 4.18
N TRP A 70 15.07 10.09 4.13
CA TRP A 70 14.70 10.86 2.94
C TRP A 70 15.61 12.08 2.73
N ALA A 71 16.07 12.72 3.80
CA ALA A 71 17.01 13.84 3.73
C ALA A 71 18.36 13.40 3.15
N LEU A 72 18.87 12.23 3.54
CA LEU A 72 20.07 11.65 2.94
C LEU A 72 19.85 11.37 1.44
N CYS A 73 18.76 10.70 1.09
CA CYS A 73 18.42 10.44 -0.32
C CYS A 73 18.36 11.71 -1.16
N GLU A 74 17.74 12.79 -0.67
CA GLU A 74 17.63 14.05 -1.40
C GLU A 74 18.95 14.84 -1.45
N ALA A 75 19.79 14.75 -0.41
CA ALA A 75 21.10 15.39 -0.40
C ALA A 75 22.08 14.78 -1.42
N PHE A 76 21.92 13.49 -1.76
CA PHE A 76 22.75 12.78 -2.74
C PHE A 76 22.17 12.74 -4.16
N ARG A 77 21.00 13.33 -4.39
CA ARG A 77 20.32 13.34 -5.70
C ARG A 77 20.91 14.39 -6.64
#